data_AF-A0AAE9L5V1-F1
#
_entry.id   AF-A0AAE9L5V1-F1
#
_cell.length_a   1.000
_cell.length_b   1.000
_cell.length_c   1.000
_cell.angle_alpha   90.00
_cell.angle_beta   90.00
_cell.angle_gamma   90.00
#
_symmetry.space_group_name_H-M   'P 1'
#
loop_
_entity.id
_entity.type
_entity.pdbx_description
1 polymer ?
#
loop_
_entity_poly.entity_id
_entity_poly.type
_entity_poly.pdbx_seq_one_letter_code
_entity_poly.pdbx_strand_id
1 'polypeptide(L)'
;MAPAQRLLEQALQQSQALAETARAAQALAADCERQQALLNDSLKQLRDAGLLASAPAGIALVSGADLQTSAANHLIATAGGNADISAVKRFTVAAGDAVSLFAQKLGMKLFAAGGKVEIQAQGDELQLAALKDVTISSTDGKLVLSAAKEVWIGSGGSYIRITQCGIENATPGDIFEKCAVWVKRPPASMQIHAEMANILPAHPLTLNTGASPASRTRLPVGMPYKLFAEGVLFRQGVIDETGDIPIDHQMATKQYELQLASGAVHAIPTTEEYRGNAENGELAARGFQFFEPAPGTPEAPDRAVHRQVYDQLLGSTPEDQV
;
A
#
# COMPACT_ATOMS: atom_id res chain seq x y z
N MET A 1 27.45 -34.30 -12.02
CA MET A 1 26.92 -32.93 -12.20
C MET A 1 26.04 -32.75 -13.43
N ALA A 2 26.42 -33.21 -14.63
CA ALA A 2 25.63 -33.02 -15.86
C ALA A 2 24.12 -33.34 -15.78
N PRO A 3 23.64 -34.42 -15.12
CA PRO A 3 22.20 -34.66 -14.98
C PRO A 3 21.49 -33.62 -14.10
N ALA A 4 22.13 -33.14 -13.03
CA ALA A 4 21.58 -32.11 -12.14
C ALA A 4 21.44 -30.76 -12.84
N GLN A 5 22.46 -30.40 -13.65
CA GLN A 5 22.43 -29.18 -14.46
C GLN A 5 21.30 -29.18 -15.47
N ARG A 6 21.08 -30.31 -16.17
CA ARG A 6 19.93 -30.45 -17.09
C ARG A 6 18.58 -30.25 -16.41
N LEU A 7 18.41 -30.72 -15.17
CA LEU A 7 17.17 -30.50 -14.41
C LEU A 7 16.94 -29.02 -14.10
N LEU A 8 18.00 -28.28 -13.74
CA LEU A 8 17.90 -26.83 -13.52
C LEU A 8 17.66 -26.04 -14.81
N GLU A 9 18.31 -26.42 -15.92
CA GLU A 9 18.08 -25.82 -17.24
C GLU A 9 16.63 -26.05 -17.69
N GLN A 10 16.09 -27.26 -17.50
CA GLN A 10 14.70 -27.56 -17.79
C GLN A 10 13.73 -26.76 -16.90
N ALA A 11 14.00 -26.66 -15.59
CA ALA A 11 13.19 -25.86 -14.68
C ALA A 11 13.18 -24.38 -15.08
N LEU A 12 14.33 -23.83 -15.46
CA LEU A 12 14.44 -22.46 -15.95
C LEU A 12 13.63 -22.25 -17.24
N GLN A 13 13.73 -23.15 -18.21
CA GLN A 13 12.96 -23.08 -19.45
C GLN A 13 11.44 -23.09 -19.17
N GLN A 14 10.98 -23.92 -18.24
CA GLN A 14 9.59 -23.95 -17.81
C GLN A 14 9.16 -22.64 -17.13
N SER A 15 10.02 -22.11 -16.24
CA SER A 15 9.82 -20.82 -15.58
C SER A 15 9.69 -19.67 -16.60
N GLN A 16 10.55 -19.64 -17.62
CA GLN A 16 10.55 -18.64 -18.69
C GLN A 16 9.25 -18.70 -19.51
N ALA A 17 8.86 -19.90 -19.96
CA ALA A 17 7.61 -20.06 -20.72
C ALA A 17 6.38 -19.63 -19.91
N LEU A 18 6.34 -19.95 -18.61
CA LEU A 18 5.25 -19.50 -17.73
C LEU A 18 5.30 -17.98 -17.50
N ALA A 19 6.50 -17.43 -17.28
CA ALA A 19 6.71 -16.00 -17.06
C ALA A 19 6.28 -15.16 -18.28
N GLU A 20 6.56 -15.60 -19.50
CA GLU A 20 6.08 -14.95 -20.72
C GLU A 20 4.56 -14.85 -20.75
N THR A 21 3.87 -15.95 -20.42
CA THR A 21 2.40 -15.99 -20.43
C THR A 21 1.78 -15.17 -19.29
N ALA A 22 2.44 -15.11 -18.13
CA ALA A 22 2.04 -14.26 -17.02
C ALA A 22 2.18 -12.77 -17.40
N ARG A 23 3.30 -12.36 -18.01
CA ARG A 23 3.50 -10.99 -18.51
C ARG A 23 2.49 -10.61 -19.59
N ALA A 24 2.19 -11.52 -20.50
CA ALA A 24 1.15 -11.30 -21.52
C ALA A 24 -0.24 -11.06 -20.91
N ALA A 25 -0.49 -11.63 -19.72
CA ALA A 25 -1.69 -11.41 -18.93
C ALA A 25 -1.56 -10.24 -17.91
N GLN A 26 -0.50 -9.43 -18.03
CA GLN A 26 -0.21 -8.30 -17.14
C GLN A 26 0.00 -8.68 -15.65
N ALA A 27 0.23 -9.96 -15.35
CA ALA A 27 0.59 -10.42 -14.02
C ALA A 27 2.09 -10.23 -13.76
N LEU A 28 2.48 -10.04 -12.49
CA LEU A 28 3.90 -10.09 -12.12
C LEU A 28 4.40 -11.53 -12.31
N ALA A 29 5.54 -11.64 -12.99
CA ALA A 29 6.13 -12.91 -13.40
C ALA A 29 7.37 -13.25 -12.57
N ALA A 30 7.77 -14.52 -12.57
CA ALA A 30 8.97 -14.99 -11.91
C ALA A 30 10.24 -14.32 -12.47
N ASP A 31 11.18 -14.00 -11.58
CA ASP A 31 12.49 -13.44 -11.95
C ASP A 31 13.42 -14.54 -12.50
N CYS A 32 13.25 -14.81 -13.80
CA CYS A 32 14.02 -15.82 -14.52
C CYS A 32 15.48 -15.40 -14.73
N GLU A 33 15.80 -14.10 -14.69
CA GLU A 33 17.17 -13.60 -14.83
C GLU A 33 17.99 -13.95 -13.60
N ARG A 34 17.42 -13.76 -12.40
CA ARG A 34 18.04 -14.20 -11.14
C ARG A 34 18.21 -15.72 -11.09
N GLN A 35 17.23 -16.48 -11.57
CA GLN A 35 17.34 -17.95 -11.66
C GLN A 35 18.47 -18.37 -12.62
N GLN A 36 18.60 -17.69 -13.76
CA GLN A 36 19.67 -17.93 -14.73
C GLN A 36 21.06 -17.58 -14.17
N ALA A 37 21.18 -16.46 -13.45
CA ALA A 37 22.42 -16.03 -12.81
C ALA A 37 22.86 -17.04 -11.74
N LEU A 38 21.95 -17.46 -10.84
CA LEU A 38 22.22 -18.49 -9.84
C LEU A 38 22.75 -19.78 -10.48
N LEU A 39 22.15 -20.20 -11.60
CA LEU A 39 22.60 -21.38 -12.34
C LEU A 39 24.01 -21.19 -12.92
N ASN A 40 24.26 -20.11 -13.67
CA ASN A 40 25.50 -19.95 -14.43
C ASN A 40 26.71 -19.58 -13.59
N ASP A 41 26.50 -18.73 -12.58
CA ASP A 41 27.58 -18.08 -11.85
C ASP A 41 27.99 -18.89 -10.62
N SER A 42 27.03 -19.56 -9.98
CA SER A 42 27.28 -20.32 -8.75
C SER A 42 27.15 -21.84 -8.93
N LEU A 43 26.03 -22.35 -9.47
CA LEU A 43 25.73 -23.79 -9.42
C LEU A 43 26.36 -24.61 -10.56
N LYS A 44 26.57 -24.01 -11.74
CA LYS A 44 27.20 -24.67 -12.88
C LYS A 44 28.66 -24.91 -12.57
N GLN A 45 29.02 -26.19 -12.46
CA GLN A 45 30.35 -26.65 -12.03
C GLN A 45 30.71 -26.25 -10.59
N LEU A 46 29.75 -25.79 -9.77
CA LEU A 46 30.00 -25.25 -8.43
C LEU A 46 31.12 -24.19 -8.44
N ARG A 47 30.96 -23.17 -9.28
CA ARG A 47 31.94 -22.07 -9.47
C ARG A 47 32.05 -21.15 -8.26
N ASP A 48 31.06 -21.21 -7.37
CA ASP A 48 31.02 -20.47 -6.11
C ASP A 48 30.57 -21.41 -4.96
N ALA A 49 30.55 -20.91 -3.73
CA ALA A 49 30.20 -21.63 -2.51
C ALA A 49 28.69 -21.97 -2.41
N GLY A 50 28.20 -22.77 -3.36
CA GLY A 50 26.83 -23.26 -3.43
C GLY A 50 26.68 -24.74 -3.10
N LEU A 51 25.43 -25.16 -2.89
CA LEU A 51 25.04 -26.57 -2.76
C LEU A 51 24.12 -26.95 -3.91
N LEU A 52 24.47 -28.01 -4.64
CA LEU A 52 23.60 -28.63 -5.65
C LEU A 52 23.29 -30.07 -5.27
N ALA A 53 22.08 -30.30 -4.75
CA ALA A 53 21.56 -31.63 -4.47
C ALA A 53 20.68 -32.11 -5.65
N SER A 54 20.90 -33.34 -6.11
CA SER A 54 20.12 -33.93 -7.20
C SER A 54 19.96 -35.43 -6.98
N ALA A 55 18.72 -35.90 -6.98
CA ALA A 55 18.37 -37.30 -6.91
C ALA A 55 17.27 -37.60 -7.95
N PRO A 56 17.57 -38.30 -9.06
CA PRO A 56 16.62 -38.56 -10.14
C PRO A 56 15.34 -39.29 -9.72
N ALA A 57 15.38 -40.02 -8.60
CA ALA A 57 14.22 -40.72 -8.04
C ALA A 57 13.45 -39.88 -7.00
N GLY A 58 13.93 -38.69 -6.62
CA GLY A 58 13.27 -37.78 -5.67
C GLY A 58 14.14 -37.38 -4.48
N ILE A 59 13.75 -36.28 -3.83
CA ILE A 59 14.34 -35.75 -2.60
C ILE A 59 13.21 -35.53 -1.59
N ALA A 60 13.40 -35.96 -0.35
CA ALA A 60 12.50 -35.67 0.77
C ALA A 60 13.24 -34.86 1.84
N LEU A 61 12.63 -33.78 2.32
CA LEU A 61 13.10 -32.98 3.45
C LEU A 61 12.06 -33.08 4.56
N VAL A 62 12.44 -33.66 5.70
CA VAL A 62 11.53 -33.92 6.82
C VAL A 62 12.15 -33.46 8.14
N SER A 63 11.32 -32.94 9.04
CA SER A 63 11.70 -32.54 10.39
C SER A 63 10.65 -33.05 11.38
N GLY A 64 11.08 -33.50 12.56
CA GLY A 64 10.18 -33.85 13.67
C GLY A 64 9.67 -32.62 14.44
N ALA A 65 10.23 -31.45 14.15
CA ALA A 65 9.86 -30.16 14.70
C ALA A 65 9.71 -29.16 13.54
N ASP A 66 10.39 -28.01 13.60
CA ASP A 66 10.28 -26.98 12.58
C ASP A 66 11.17 -27.27 11.35
N LEU A 67 10.75 -26.80 10.18
CA LEU A 67 11.54 -26.74 8.94
C LEU A 67 11.53 -25.29 8.46
N GLN A 68 12.66 -24.60 8.53
CA GLN A 68 12.81 -23.22 8.07
C GLN A 68 13.64 -23.17 6.79
N THR A 69 13.12 -22.50 5.76
CA THR A 69 13.86 -22.12 4.56
C THR A 69 13.98 -20.59 4.53
N SER A 70 15.20 -20.09 4.35
CA SER A 70 15.47 -18.65 4.32
C SER A 70 16.53 -18.36 3.27
N ALA A 71 16.33 -17.27 2.52
CA ALA A 71 17.29 -16.75 1.56
C ALA A 71 17.33 -15.22 1.70
N ALA A 72 18.52 -14.64 1.69
CA ALA A 72 18.69 -13.18 1.79
C ALA A 72 18.15 -12.43 0.56
N ASN A 73 18.09 -13.11 -0.59
CA ASN A 73 17.63 -12.54 -1.86
C ASN A 73 16.29 -13.14 -2.29
N HIS A 74 16.30 -14.37 -2.85
CA HIS A 74 15.12 -14.97 -3.46
C HIS A 74 14.94 -16.43 -3.06
N LEU A 75 13.70 -16.82 -2.75
CA LEU A 75 13.28 -18.22 -2.66
C LEU A 75 12.56 -18.57 -3.97
N ILE A 76 13.11 -19.53 -4.71
CA ILE A 76 12.58 -19.96 -6.01
C ILE A 76 12.15 -21.42 -5.90
N ALA A 77 10.89 -21.71 -6.21
CA ALA A 77 10.36 -23.06 -6.28
C ALA A 77 9.71 -23.28 -7.66
N THR A 78 10.19 -24.27 -8.40
CA THR A 78 9.69 -24.62 -9.73
C THR A 78 9.31 -26.09 -9.77
N ALA A 79 8.10 -26.39 -10.23
CA ALA A 79 7.62 -27.74 -10.46
C ALA A 79 7.23 -27.90 -11.93
N GLY A 80 7.71 -28.97 -12.58
CA GLY A 80 7.26 -29.32 -13.94
C GLY A 80 5.86 -29.95 -13.97
N GLY A 81 5.33 -30.35 -12.81
CA GLY A 81 3.96 -30.84 -12.61
C GLY A 81 3.18 -29.90 -11.69
N ASN A 82 2.62 -30.44 -10.60
CA ASN A 82 1.90 -29.64 -9.60
C ASN A 82 2.84 -29.17 -8.47
N ALA A 83 2.50 -28.05 -7.86
CA ALA A 83 3.05 -27.62 -6.58
C ALA A 83 1.93 -27.67 -5.53
N ASP A 84 1.96 -28.69 -4.67
CA ASP A 84 0.97 -28.89 -3.62
C ASP A 84 1.52 -28.41 -2.27
N ILE A 85 0.88 -27.40 -1.67
CA ILE A 85 1.25 -26.85 -0.36
C ILE A 85 0.06 -27.01 0.58
N SER A 86 0.25 -27.77 1.66
CA SER A 86 -0.82 -28.09 2.62
C SER A 86 -0.43 -27.68 4.03
N ALA A 87 -1.34 -27.02 4.74
CA ALA A 87 -1.19 -26.66 6.15
C ALA A 87 -2.46 -27.05 6.92
N VAL A 88 -2.28 -27.77 8.04
CA VAL A 88 -3.42 -28.27 8.85
C VAL A 88 -4.14 -27.13 9.59
N LYS A 89 -3.40 -26.09 10.01
CA LYS A 89 -3.96 -24.98 10.77
C LYS A 89 -4.17 -23.74 9.90
N ARG A 90 -3.09 -23.20 9.35
CA ARG A 90 -3.10 -21.91 8.67
C ARG A 90 -2.04 -21.87 7.57
N PHE A 91 -2.42 -21.31 6.44
CA PHE A 91 -1.51 -20.87 5.39
C PHE A 91 -1.52 -19.34 5.38
N THR A 92 -0.34 -18.71 5.44
CA THR A 92 -0.19 -17.25 5.50
C THR A 92 0.86 -16.81 4.49
N VAL A 93 0.51 -15.82 3.69
CA VAL A 93 1.38 -15.21 2.69
C VAL A 93 1.40 -13.71 2.95
N ALA A 94 2.60 -13.14 3.07
CA ALA A 94 2.83 -11.70 3.19
C ALA A 94 3.99 -11.33 2.27
N ALA A 95 3.84 -10.27 1.49
CA ALA A 95 4.85 -9.73 0.59
C ALA A 95 5.01 -8.24 0.84
N GLY A 96 6.24 -7.73 0.77
CA GLY A 96 6.53 -6.30 0.96
C GLY A 96 6.02 -5.43 -0.19
N ASP A 97 6.06 -5.96 -1.41
CA ASP A 97 5.67 -5.22 -2.62
C ASP A 97 4.33 -5.70 -3.18
N ALA A 98 4.25 -6.95 -3.63
CA ALA A 98 3.05 -7.45 -4.30
C ALA A 98 2.88 -8.98 -4.19
N VAL A 99 1.62 -9.42 -4.28
CA VAL A 99 1.24 -10.83 -4.48
C VAL A 99 0.60 -10.95 -5.86
N SER A 100 1.15 -11.83 -6.70
CA SER A 100 0.64 -12.12 -8.05
C SER A 100 0.30 -13.59 -8.19
N LEU A 101 -0.95 -13.88 -8.54
CA LEU A 101 -1.47 -15.23 -8.76
C LEU A 101 -2.01 -15.34 -10.18
N PHE A 102 -1.43 -16.24 -10.97
CA PHE A 102 -1.77 -16.41 -12.38
C PHE A 102 -2.04 -17.88 -12.71
N ALA A 103 -3.15 -18.14 -13.41
CA ALA A 103 -3.53 -19.46 -13.90
C ALA A 103 -3.84 -19.40 -15.40
N GLN A 104 -3.03 -20.07 -16.21
CA GLN A 104 -3.09 -19.96 -17.68
C GLN A 104 -4.31 -20.67 -18.30
N LYS A 105 -4.71 -21.84 -17.79
CA LYS A 105 -5.62 -22.76 -18.51
C LYS A 105 -6.92 -23.07 -17.78
N LEU A 106 -6.86 -23.49 -16.52
CA LEU A 106 -8.00 -24.04 -15.78
C LEU A 106 -8.70 -23.00 -14.86
N GLY A 107 -8.18 -21.77 -14.82
CA GLY A 107 -8.70 -20.70 -13.96
C GLY A 107 -8.29 -20.83 -12.48
N MET A 108 -8.92 -20.01 -11.64
CA MET A 108 -8.67 -19.96 -10.19
C MET A 108 -9.92 -20.34 -9.40
N LYS A 109 -9.70 -20.99 -8.25
CA LYS A 109 -10.76 -21.40 -7.32
C LYS A 109 -10.37 -21.01 -5.90
N LEU A 110 -11.22 -20.26 -5.23
CA LEU A 110 -11.04 -19.76 -3.87
C LEU A 110 -12.30 -20.10 -3.07
N PHE A 111 -12.18 -21.05 -2.13
CA PHE A 111 -13.32 -21.52 -1.33
C PHE A 111 -12.99 -21.46 0.16
N ALA A 112 -13.98 -21.03 0.96
CA ALA A 112 -14.00 -21.23 2.39
C ALA A 112 -15.16 -22.18 2.71
N ALA A 113 -14.87 -23.37 3.26
CA ALA A 113 -15.91 -24.32 3.66
C ALA A 113 -16.76 -23.79 4.83
N GLY A 114 -16.15 -22.93 5.66
CA GLY A 114 -16.80 -22.16 6.70
C GLY A 114 -15.98 -20.91 7.00
N GLY A 115 -16.60 -19.93 7.64
CA GLY A 115 -15.99 -18.63 7.89
C GLY A 115 -16.18 -17.63 6.74
N LYS A 116 -15.81 -16.38 7.02
CA LYS A 116 -15.95 -15.24 6.10
C LYS A 116 -14.82 -15.23 5.07
N VAL A 117 -15.16 -14.98 3.81
CA VAL A 117 -14.19 -14.55 2.78
C VAL A 117 -14.15 -13.03 2.75
N GLU A 118 -12.97 -12.46 2.84
CA GLU A 118 -12.75 -11.02 2.87
C GLU A 118 -11.68 -10.64 1.85
N ILE A 119 -12.02 -9.72 0.96
CA ILE A 119 -11.14 -9.20 -0.10
C ILE A 119 -11.24 -7.68 -0.01
N GLN A 120 -10.10 -7.01 0.20
CA GLN A 120 -10.04 -5.57 0.38
C GLN A 120 -8.80 -5.00 -0.33
N ALA A 121 -8.96 -3.84 -0.96
CA ALA A 121 -7.86 -2.95 -1.31
C ALA A 121 -7.93 -1.76 -0.34
N GLN A 122 -7.07 -1.74 0.68
CA GLN A 122 -7.20 -0.80 1.81
C GLN A 122 -6.72 0.63 1.50
N GLY A 123 -5.86 0.78 0.50
CA GLY A 123 -5.33 2.07 0.08
C GLY A 123 -5.48 2.36 -1.41
N ASP A 124 -6.15 1.49 -2.17
CA ASP A 124 -6.24 1.61 -3.63
C ASP A 124 -7.53 0.94 -4.17
N GLU A 125 -7.68 0.87 -5.49
CA GLU A 125 -8.82 0.28 -6.20
C GLU A 125 -8.88 -1.25 -6.06
N LEU A 126 -10.12 -1.76 -5.94
CA LEU A 126 -10.44 -3.18 -6.15
C LEU A 126 -11.14 -3.33 -7.51
N GLN A 127 -10.49 -4.05 -8.44
CA GLN A 127 -11.03 -4.32 -9.77
C GLN A 127 -11.44 -5.79 -9.92
N LEU A 128 -12.67 -6.03 -10.40
CA LEU A 128 -13.19 -7.35 -10.76
C LEU A 128 -13.71 -7.30 -12.20
N ALA A 129 -13.10 -8.08 -13.09
CA ALA A 129 -13.46 -8.11 -14.50
C ALA A 129 -13.50 -9.54 -15.05
N ALA A 130 -14.40 -9.80 -15.98
CA ALA A 130 -14.49 -11.04 -16.73
C ALA A 130 -14.88 -10.75 -18.19
N LEU A 131 -14.35 -11.55 -19.13
CA LEU A 131 -14.75 -11.49 -20.54
C LEU A 131 -16.19 -11.99 -20.77
N LYS A 132 -16.64 -12.90 -19.91
CA LYS A 132 -18.01 -13.45 -19.90
C LYS A 132 -18.75 -12.90 -18.68
N ASP A 133 -19.80 -13.60 -18.29
CA ASP A 133 -20.67 -13.20 -17.19
C ASP A 133 -19.94 -13.10 -15.84
N VAL A 134 -20.33 -12.09 -15.05
CA VAL A 134 -19.99 -11.97 -13.63
C VAL A 134 -21.26 -12.24 -12.82
N THR A 135 -21.24 -13.25 -11.96
CA THR A 135 -22.36 -13.63 -11.11
C THR A 135 -22.05 -13.34 -9.65
N ILE A 136 -22.87 -12.53 -9.00
CA ILE A 136 -22.80 -12.22 -7.56
C ILE A 136 -24.13 -12.64 -6.94
N SER A 137 -24.10 -13.59 -6.00
CA SER A 137 -25.30 -14.12 -5.38
C SER A 137 -25.13 -14.35 -3.89
N SER A 138 -26.24 -14.18 -3.16
CA SER A 138 -26.38 -14.57 -1.76
C SER A 138 -27.60 -15.48 -1.67
N THR A 139 -27.43 -16.69 -1.13
CA THR A 139 -28.50 -17.70 -1.09
C THR A 139 -29.49 -17.47 0.06
N ASP A 140 -28.99 -17.15 1.25
CA ASP A 140 -29.79 -17.00 2.48
C ASP A 140 -29.60 -15.60 3.12
N GLY A 141 -28.87 -14.71 2.43
CA GLY A 141 -28.50 -13.40 2.95
C GLY A 141 -28.97 -12.25 2.08
N LYS A 142 -28.18 -11.18 2.08
CA LYS A 142 -28.42 -9.96 1.31
C LYS A 142 -27.19 -9.57 0.50
N LEU A 143 -27.42 -8.92 -0.64
CA LEU A 143 -26.38 -8.19 -1.35
C LEU A 143 -26.39 -6.74 -0.85
N VAL A 144 -25.23 -6.21 -0.45
CA VAL A 144 -25.07 -4.82 -0.03
C VAL A 144 -24.03 -4.17 -0.93
N LEU A 145 -24.47 -3.20 -1.73
CA LEU A 145 -23.60 -2.36 -2.55
C LEU A 145 -23.68 -0.95 -1.96
N SER A 146 -22.55 -0.40 -1.55
CA SER A 146 -22.50 0.90 -0.87
C SER A 146 -21.23 1.64 -1.27
N ALA A 147 -21.36 2.93 -1.50
CA ALA A 147 -20.27 3.81 -1.85
C ALA A 147 -20.54 5.19 -1.27
N ALA A 148 -19.48 5.90 -0.85
CA ALA A 148 -19.62 7.25 -0.29
C ALA A 148 -20.03 8.29 -1.34
N LYS A 149 -19.59 8.09 -2.59
CA LYS A 149 -19.79 9.04 -3.70
C LYS A 149 -20.93 8.59 -4.64
N GLU A 150 -20.82 7.39 -5.20
CA GLU A 150 -21.72 6.94 -6.26
C GLU A 150 -21.80 5.42 -6.36
N VAL A 151 -23.00 4.89 -6.63
CA VAL A 151 -23.21 3.53 -7.14
C VAL A 151 -23.76 3.62 -8.57
N TRP A 152 -23.07 2.98 -9.52
CA TRP A 152 -23.45 2.96 -10.93
C TRP A 152 -23.71 1.53 -11.40
N ILE A 153 -24.89 1.28 -11.97
CA ILE A 153 -25.29 -0.02 -12.50
C ILE A 153 -25.83 0.21 -13.91
N GLY A 154 -25.15 -0.28 -14.94
CA GLY A 154 -25.57 -0.01 -16.32
C GLY A 154 -25.15 -1.05 -17.34
N SER A 155 -25.81 -1.01 -18.50
CA SER A 155 -25.56 -1.86 -19.66
C SER A 155 -26.02 -1.18 -20.94
N GLY A 156 -25.16 -1.16 -21.98
CA GLY A 156 -25.54 -0.73 -23.33
C GLY A 156 -26.11 0.70 -23.45
N GLY A 157 -25.81 1.59 -22.50
CA GLY A 157 -26.33 2.97 -22.44
C GLY A 157 -27.50 3.18 -21.47
N SER A 158 -28.13 2.11 -20.98
CA SER A 158 -29.13 2.19 -19.90
C SER A 158 -28.45 2.05 -18.54
N TYR A 159 -28.91 2.77 -17.52
CA TYR A 159 -28.31 2.72 -16.19
C TYR A 159 -29.23 3.19 -15.06
N ILE A 160 -28.84 2.78 -13.85
CA ILE A 160 -29.30 3.32 -12.57
C ILE A 160 -28.07 3.90 -11.87
N ARG A 161 -28.13 5.20 -11.59
CA ARG A 161 -27.11 5.95 -10.85
C ARG A 161 -27.66 6.41 -9.52
N ILE A 162 -26.95 6.11 -8.44
CA ILE A 162 -27.33 6.49 -7.08
C ILE A 162 -26.23 7.39 -6.51
N THR A 163 -26.60 8.61 -6.15
CA THR A 163 -25.71 9.60 -5.53
C THR A 163 -26.36 10.20 -4.28
N GLN A 164 -25.62 11.05 -3.56
CA GLN A 164 -26.18 11.81 -2.44
C GLN A 164 -27.31 12.77 -2.86
N CYS A 165 -27.34 13.19 -4.14
CA CYS A 165 -28.34 14.12 -4.66
C CYS A 165 -29.63 13.43 -5.12
N GLY A 166 -29.62 12.11 -5.30
CA GLY A 166 -30.79 11.35 -5.75
C GLY A 166 -30.45 10.12 -6.58
N ILE A 167 -31.50 9.55 -7.18
CA ILE A 167 -31.46 8.36 -8.05
C ILE A 167 -31.85 8.78 -9.46
N GLU A 168 -31.00 8.48 -10.44
CA GLU A 168 -31.26 8.65 -11.87
C GLU A 168 -31.45 7.28 -12.52
N ASN A 169 -32.61 7.08 -13.16
CA ASN A 169 -32.95 5.89 -13.92
C ASN A 169 -33.14 6.30 -15.37
N ALA A 170 -32.17 5.98 -16.23
CA ALA A 170 -32.09 6.51 -17.58
C ALA A 170 -31.88 5.40 -18.62
N THR A 171 -32.52 5.55 -19.77
CA THR A 171 -32.42 4.64 -20.92
C THR A 171 -32.74 5.42 -22.21
N PRO A 172 -32.11 5.07 -23.36
CA PRO A 172 -32.49 5.63 -24.66
C PRO A 172 -33.81 5.07 -25.19
N GLY A 173 -34.33 3.98 -24.62
CA GLY A 173 -35.60 3.35 -25.00
C GLY A 173 -36.69 3.54 -23.94
N ASP A 174 -37.61 2.58 -23.87
CA ASP A 174 -38.71 2.60 -22.90
C ASP A 174 -38.29 2.04 -21.52
N ILE A 175 -38.90 2.55 -20.45
CA ILE A 175 -38.86 1.96 -19.11
C ILE A 175 -40.17 1.20 -18.90
N PHE A 176 -40.10 -0.13 -18.74
CA PHE A 176 -41.27 -0.96 -18.43
C PHE A 176 -41.34 -1.29 -16.93
N GLU A 177 -42.31 -0.69 -16.24
CA GLU A 177 -42.60 -1.01 -14.84
C GLU A 177 -43.82 -1.94 -14.77
N LYS A 178 -43.61 -3.19 -14.35
CA LYS A 178 -44.69 -4.17 -14.17
C LYS A 178 -44.89 -4.42 -12.68
N CYS A 179 -45.94 -3.85 -12.10
CA CYS A 179 -46.26 -4.00 -10.68
C CYS A 179 -47.77 -4.09 -10.43
N ALA A 180 -48.16 -4.67 -9.30
CA ALA A 180 -49.57 -4.71 -8.87
C ALA A 180 -50.04 -3.34 -8.33
N VAL A 181 -49.15 -2.59 -7.68
CA VAL A 181 -49.42 -1.26 -7.10
C VAL A 181 -48.14 -0.43 -7.12
N TRP A 182 -48.24 0.85 -7.51
CA TRP A 182 -47.19 1.85 -7.37
C TRP A 182 -47.68 3.00 -6.48
N VAL A 183 -47.00 3.25 -5.35
CA VAL A 183 -47.37 4.33 -4.42
C VAL A 183 -46.16 5.23 -4.17
N LYS A 184 -46.31 6.52 -4.48
CA LYS A 184 -45.31 7.55 -4.13
C LYS A 184 -45.52 8.02 -2.69
N ARG A 185 -44.69 7.55 -1.76
CA ARG A 185 -44.66 8.01 -0.36
C ARG A 185 -43.78 9.27 -0.21
N PRO A 186 -43.87 10.00 0.91
CA PRO A 186 -42.92 11.07 1.23
C PRO A 186 -41.46 10.57 1.23
N PRO A 187 -40.48 11.47 1.02
CA PRO A 187 -39.06 11.11 1.05
C PRO A 187 -38.65 10.42 2.36
N ALA A 188 -37.73 9.48 2.27
CA ALA A 188 -37.09 8.80 3.40
C ALA A 188 -35.57 8.73 3.14
N SER A 189 -34.77 8.66 4.21
CA SER A 189 -33.31 8.56 4.14
C SER A 189 -32.81 7.55 5.15
N MET A 190 -31.83 6.73 4.76
CA MET A 190 -31.14 5.78 5.63
C MET A 190 -29.67 5.75 5.21
N GLN A 191 -28.76 5.98 6.16
CA GLN A 191 -27.32 5.91 5.90
C GLN A 191 -26.81 4.49 6.15
N ILE A 192 -26.23 3.86 5.12
CA ILE A 192 -25.45 2.63 5.28
C ILE A 192 -24.00 3.06 5.49
N HIS A 193 -23.49 2.92 6.72
CA HIS A 193 -22.06 3.07 6.99
C HIS A 193 -21.34 1.80 6.54
N ALA A 194 -20.61 1.87 5.44
CA ALA A 194 -19.59 0.88 5.11
C ALA A 194 -18.27 1.37 5.72
N GLU A 195 -18.02 1.03 6.99
CA GLU A 195 -16.69 1.22 7.55
C GLU A 195 -15.77 0.14 6.97
N MET A 196 -14.90 0.53 6.04
CA MET A 196 -13.63 -0.18 5.92
C MET A 196 -12.81 0.26 7.12
N ALA A 197 -12.56 -0.68 8.05
CA ALA A 197 -11.55 -0.44 9.07
C ALA A 197 -10.24 -0.18 8.31
N ASN A 198 -9.70 1.04 8.40
CA ASN A 198 -8.42 1.35 7.81
C ASN A 198 -7.35 0.73 8.72
N ILE A 199 -6.98 -0.52 8.44
CA ILE A 199 -6.09 -1.34 9.27
C ILE A 199 -4.63 -1.29 8.78
N LEU A 200 -4.31 -0.38 7.85
CA LEU A 200 -2.92 -0.17 7.46
C LEU A 200 -2.12 0.21 8.72
N PRO A 201 -0.95 -0.41 8.95
CA PRO A 201 -0.15 -0.12 10.12
C PRO A 201 0.25 1.35 10.10
N ALA A 202 -0.35 2.10 11.02
CA ALA A 202 0.08 3.44 11.31
C ALA A 202 1.47 3.37 11.93
N HIS A 203 2.41 4.13 11.37
CA HIS A 203 3.70 4.34 12.00
C HIS A 203 3.56 5.52 12.96
N PRO A 204 4.01 5.40 14.22
CA PRO A 204 3.96 6.52 15.15
C PRO A 204 4.93 7.61 14.65
N LEU A 205 4.37 8.75 14.27
CA LEU A 205 5.09 9.97 13.93
C LEU A 205 4.77 11.02 14.99
N THR A 206 5.77 11.76 15.48
CA THR A 206 5.52 12.84 16.44
C THR A 206 5.93 14.17 15.81
N LEU A 207 5.00 15.12 15.74
CA LEU A 207 5.34 16.50 15.40
C LEU A 207 5.70 17.25 16.67
N ASN A 208 6.96 17.64 16.80
CA ASN A 208 7.40 18.49 17.89
C ASN A 208 7.22 19.96 17.49
N THR A 209 6.34 20.67 18.19
CA THR A 209 6.05 22.10 17.94
C THR A 209 7.09 23.05 18.55
N GLY A 210 8.07 22.51 19.29
CA GLY A 210 9.19 23.24 19.89
C GLY A 210 10.45 23.34 19.03
N ALA A 211 10.54 22.59 17.91
CA ALA A 211 11.77 22.49 17.11
C ALA A 211 12.00 23.61 16.09
N SER A 212 11.20 24.69 16.08
CA SER A 212 11.52 25.84 15.22
C SER A 212 12.65 26.66 15.85
N PRO A 213 13.77 26.92 15.13
CA PRO A 213 14.82 27.81 15.62
C PRO A 213 14.35 29.26 15.84
N ALA A 214 13.17 29.62 15.33
CA ALA A 214 12.51 30.90 15.58
C ALA A 214 11.76 30.93 16.93
N SER A 215 11.50 29.77 17.57
CA SER A 215 10.79 29.69 18.84
C SER A 215 11.76 29.94 20.00
N ARG A 216 12.16 31.21 20.16
CA ARG A 216 12.79 31.66 21.40
C ARG A 216 11.70 31.70 22.49
N THR A 217 11.62 30.60 23.24
CA THR A 217 11.26 30.58 24.67
C THR A 217 9.77 30.57 25.05
N ARG A 218 8.91 29.83 24.32
CA ARG A 218 7.71 29.20 24.93
C ARG A 218 7.10 28.13 24.01
N LEU A 219 6.95 26.90 24.51
CA LEU A 219 6.05 25.93 23.89
C LEU A 219 4.64 26.53 23.88
N PRO A 220 3.87 26.44 22.78
CA PRO A 220 2.51 26.97 22.69
C PRO A 220 1.51 26.09 23.45
N VAL A 221 1.81 25.80 24.73
CA VAL A 221 0.96 25.03 25.63
C VAL A 221 -0.40 25.71 25.73
N GLY A 222 -1.47 24.96 25.52
CA GLY A 222 -2.83 25.49 25.51
C GLY A 222 -3.30 26.04 24.15
N MET A 223 -2.47 26.00 23.10
CA MET A 223 -2.87 26.47 21.77
C MET A 223 -3.69 25.40 21.03
N PRO A 224 -4.92 25.71 20.58
CA PRO A 224 -5.69 24.81 19.73
C PRO A 224 -5.05 24.65 18.36
N TYR A 225 -5.05 23.43 17.85
CA TYR A 225 -4.57 23.10 16.51
C TYR A 225 -5.60 22.28 15.73
N LYS A 226 -5.56 22.44 14.41
CA LYS A 226 -6.19 21.57 13.42
C LYS A 226 -5.09 21.02 12.52
N LEU A 227 -4.96 19.71 12.50
CA LEU A 227 -4.03 18.99 11.65
C LEU A 227 -4.82 18.37 10.50
N PHE A 228 -4.42 18.67 9.28
CA PHE A 228 -4.98 18.11 8.05
C PHE A 228 -3.98 17.14 7.43
N ALA A 229 -4.47 16.08 6.81
CA ALA A 229 -3.71 15.16 5.97
C ALA A 229 -4.32 15.22 4.56
N GLU A 230 -3.54 15.57 3.53
CA GLU A 230 -4.04 15.76 2.15
C GLU A 230 -5.30 16.67 2.06
N GLY A 231 -5.36 17.70 2.90
CA GLY A 231 -6.50 18.65 2.96
C GLY A 231 -7.73 18.17 3.73
N VAL A 232 -7.75 16.94 4.25
CA VAL A 232 -8.82 16.42 5.12
C VAL A 232 -8.42 16.59 6.58
N LEU A 233 -9.35 17.08 7.43
CA LEU A 233 -9.10 17.24 8.86
C LEU A 233 -8.77 15.87 9.48
N PHE A 234 -7.52 15.68 9.86
CA PHE A 234 -6.97 14.44 10.41
C PHE A 234 -7.09 14.42 11.94
N ARG A 235 -6.77 15.53 12.60
CA ARG A 235 -6.87 15.65 14.07
C ARG A 235 -7.12 17.09 14.48
N GLN A 236 -7.81 17.28 15.60
CA GLN A 236 -7.88 18.58 16.27
C GLN A 236 -7.67 18.39 17.76
N GLY A 237 -7.03 19.35 18.41
CA GLY A 237 -6.70 19.26 19.82
C GLY A 237 -6.10 20.53 20.36
N VAL A 238 -5.61 20.45 21.58
CA VAL A 238 -4.87 21.53 22.24
C VAL A 238 -3.45 21.00 22.50
N ILE A 239 -2.44 21.80 22.16
CA ILE A 239 -1.04 21.44 22.40
C ILE A 239 -0.82 21.36 23.92
N ASP A 240 -0.27 20.24 24.38
CA ASP A 240 0.00 19.99 25.80
C ASP A 240 1.36 20.57 26.24
N GLU A 241 1.77 20.28 27.48
CA GLU A 241 3.03 20.76 28.06
C GLU A 241 4.28 20.20 27.35
N THR A 242 4.15 19.10 26.60
CA THR A 242 5.26 18.46 25.88
C THR A 242 5.49 19.10 24.52
N GLY A 243 4.46 19.72 23.93
CA GLY A 243 4.54 20.29 22.59
C GLY A 243 4.54 19.23 21.48
N ASP A 244 4.34 17.96 21.84
CA ASP A 244 4.34 16.83 20.93
C ASP A 244 2.91 16.55 20.45
N ILE A 245 2.77 16.42 19.14
CA ILE A 245 1.52 15.99 18.51
C ILE A 245 1.78 14.60 17.92
N PRO A 246 1.36 13.52 18.60
CA PRO A 246 1.47 12.18 18.05
C PRO A 246 0.51 12.02 16.87
N ILE A 247 0.97 11.37 15.82
CA ILE A 247 0.29 11.12 14.56
C ILE A 247 0.46 9.65 14.25
N ASP A 248 -0.67 8.99 14.02
CA ASP A 248 -0.70 7.66 13.42
C ASP A 248 -0.48 7.80 11.91
N HIS A 249 0.78 7.85 11.49
CA HIS A 249 1.17 8.16 10.11
C HIS A 249 0.90 6.98 9.18
N GLN A 250 0.16 7.23 8.10
CA GLN A 250 -0.07 6.27 7.03
C GLN A 250 0.93 6.53 5.91
N MET A 251 1.64 5.49 5.42
CA MET A 251 2.65 5.66 4.36
C MET A 251 2.09 6.22 3.05
N ALA A 252 0.77 6.16 2.85
CA ALA A 252 0.10 6.76 1.69
C ALA A 252 -0.08 8.29 1.81
N THR A 253 0.05 8.89 3.00
CA THR A 253 -0.08 10.33 3.23
C THR A 253 1.22 11.04 2.90
N LYS A 254 1.20 11.99 1.96
CA LYS A 254 2.39 12.70 1.46
C LYS A 254 2.57 14.07 2.11
N GLN A 255 1.51 14.67 2.62
CA GLN A 255 1.54 15.99 3.24
C GLN A 255 0.58 16.12 4.43
N TYR A 256 1.10 16.73 5.51
CA TYR A 256 0.30 17.24 6.62
C TYR A 256 0.30 18.78 6.62
N GLU A 257 -0.80 19.37 7.07
CA GLU A 257 -0.93 20.81 7.30
C GLU A 257 -1.40 21.07 8.72
N LEU A 258 -0.58 21.74 9.52
CA LEU A 258 -0.91 22.12 10.89
C LEU A 258 -1.35 23.59 10.91
N GLN A 259 -2.62 23.83 11.19
CA GLN A 259 -3.19 25.16 11.41
C GLN A 259 -3.34 25.42 12.91
N LEU A 260 -2.68 26.47 13.39
CA LEU A 260 -2.78 26.94 14.77
C LEU A 260 -3.85 28.02 14.88
N ALA A 261 -4.51 28.11 16.05
CA ALA A 261 -5.50 29.17 16.32
C ALA A 261 -4.94 30.60 16.25
N SER A 262 -3.61 30.77 16.30
CA SER A 262 -2.92 32.03 16.05
C SER A 262 -2.95 32.48 14.58
N GLY A 263 -3.46 31.64 13.67
CA GLY A 263 -3.45 31.88 12.23
C GLY A 263 -2.17 31.39 11.52
N ALA A 264 -1.22 30.80 12.27
CA ALA A 264 -0.03 30.19 11.68
C ALA A 264 -0.39 28.84 11.02
N VAL A 265 0.07 28.66 9.78
CA VAL A 265 -0.11 27.42 9.01
C VAL A 265 1.27 26.84 8.71
N HIS A 266 1.48 25.58 9.07
CA HIS A 266 2.72 24.85 8.82
C HIS A 266 2.45 23.66 7.90
N ALA A 267 3.00 23.71 6.69
CA ALA A 267 3.01 22.56 5.78
C ALA A 267 4.18 21.63 6.14
N ILE A 268 3.88 20.35 6.32
CA ILE A 268 4.82 19.32 6.75
C ILE A 268 4.80 18.21 5.68
N PRO A 269 5.78 18.20 4.76
CA PRO A 269 5.87 17.17 3.74
C PRO A 269 6.51 15.90 4.32
N THR A 270 5.92 14.73 4.04
CA THR A 270 6.38 13.41 4.53
C THR A 270 7.22 12.63 3.52
N THR A 271 8.05 13.33 2.72
CA THR A 271 8.94 12.85 1.62
C THR A 271 8.16 12.43 0.36
N GLU A 272 8.35 13.01 -0.82
CA GLU A 272 9.51 13.00 -1.74
C GLU A 272 9.85 14.40 -2.34
N GLU A 273 9.30 15.49 -1.80
CA GLU A 273 9.41 16.83 -2.41
C GLU A 273 10.62 17.69 -1.97
N TYR A 274 11.57 17.13 -1.22
CA TYR A 274 12.79 17.87 -0.91
C TYR A 274 13.68 17.95 -2.16
N ARG A 275 13.54 19.03 -2.95
CA ARG A 275 14.46 19.32 -4.06
C ARG A 275 15.90 19.44 -3.53
N GLY A 276 16.82 18.76 -4.22
CA GLY A 276 18.27 18.89 -4.05
C GLY A 276 18.78 18.23 -2.76
N ASN A 277 19.44 17.08 -2.91
CA ASN A 277 20.13 16.29 -1.87
C ASN A 277 19.23 15.54 -0.87
N ALA A 278 19.46 14.21 -0.75
CA ALA A 278 18.73 13.30 0.12
C ALA A 278 18.94 13.58 1.62
N GLU A 279 20.10 14.15 1.99
CA GLU A 279 20.42 14.56 3.38
C GLU A 279 19.47 15.64 3.94
N ASN A 280 18.77 16.38 3.07
CA ASN A 280 17.78 17.36 3.50
C ASN A 280 16.54 16.74 4.14
N GLY A 281 16.23 15.49 3.80
CA GLY A 281 15.17 14.72 4.47
C GLY A 281 15.55 14.39 5.92
N GLU A 282 16.82 14.06 6.16
CA GLU A 282 17.34 13.76 7.50
C GLU A 282 17.38 15.00 8.39
N LEU A 283 17.83 16.16 7.86
CA LEU A 283 17.81 17.41 8.60
C LEU A 283 16.38 17.91 8.89
N ALA A 284 15.44 17.71 7.97
CA ALA A 284 14.04 18.02 8.21
C ALA A 284 13.40 17.08 9.26
N ALA A 285 13.77 15.80 9.26
CA ALA A 285 13.37 14.83 10.28
C ALA A 285 13.94 15.15 11.67
N ARG A 286 15.09 15.85 11.74
CA ARG A 286 15.67 16.40 12.98
C ARG A 286 15.04 17.72 13.44
N GLY A 287 13.99 18.20 12.76
CA GLY A 287 13.22 19.38 13.18
C GLY A 287 13.62 20.70 12.50
N PHE A 288 14.58 20.71 11.57
CA PHE A 288 14.97 21.93 10.85
C PHE A 288 13.98 22.29 9.73
N GLN A 289 12.85 22.90 10.12
CA GLN A 289 11.83 23.38 9.19
C GLN A 289 12.09 24.84 8.76
N PHE A 290 11.81 25.13 7.48
CA PHE A 290 11.94 26.47 6.90
C PHE A 290 10.58 27.19 6.94
N PHE A 291 10.55 28.44 7.42
CA PHE A 291 9.35 29.27 7.41
C PHE A 291 9.34 30.14 6.15
N GLU A 292 8.35 29.96 5.28
CA GLU A 292 8.08 30.90 4.19
C GLU A 292 7.12 31.99 4.68
N PRO A 293 7.54 33.27 4.70
CA PRO A 293 6.62 34.37 4.96
C PRO A 293 5.59 34.49 3.82
N ALA A 294 4.42 35.05 4.16
CA ALA A 294 3.27 35.20 3.28
C ALA A 294 3.61 35.76 1.88
N PRO A 295 2.82 35.40 0.83
CA PRO A 295 3.09 35.85 -0.54
C PRO A 295 3.11 37.39 -0.62
N GLY A 296 4.28 37.95 -0.95
CA GLY A 296 4.51 39.40 -1.05
C GLY A 296 5.85 39.90 -0.47
N THR A 297 6.61 39.06 0.24
CA THR A 297 7.97 39.36 0.73
C THR A 297 9.07 38.89 -0.24
N PRO A 298 10.28 39.51 -0.23
CA PRO A 298 11.35 39.21 -1.19
C PRO A 298 11.77 37.73 -1.17
N GLU A 299 12.26 37.23 -2.31
CA GLU A 299 12.64 35.82 -2.53
C GLU A 299 13.33 35.19 -1.33
N ALA A 300 12.67 34.16 -0.79
CA ALA A 300 13.16 33.41 0.34
C ALA A 300 14.42 32.61 -0.07
N PRO A 301 15.48 32.57 0.75
CA PRO A 301 16.67 31.77 0.46
C PRO A 301 16.31 30.29 0.33
N ASP A 302 17.06 29.55 -0.50
CA ASP A 302 16.85 28.12 -0.75
C ASP A 302 16.74 27.34 0.57
N ARG A 303 15.66 26.54 0.67
CA ARG A 303 15.32 25.70 1.84
C ARG A 303 16.50 24.83 2.27
N ALA A 304 17.33 24.37 1.33
CA ALA A 304 18.52 23.56 1.59
C ALA A 304 19.63 24.35 2.32
N VAL A 305 19.89 25.59 1.87
CA VAL A 305 20.95 26.44 2.41
C VAL A 305 20.63 26.86 3.85
N HIS A 306 19.36 27.18 4.14
CA HIS A 306 18.94 27.54 5.49
C HIS A 306 19.17 26.40 6.50
N ARG A 307 18.85 25.15 6.12
CA ARG A 307 18.99 23.99 7.01
C ARG A 307 20.45 23.69 7.34
N GLN A 308 21.32 23.72 6.33
CA GLN A 308 22.76 23.49 6.52
C GLN A 308 23.42 24.56 7.39
N VAL A 309 23.05 25.84 7.21
CA VAL A 309 23.57 26.94 8.02
C VAL A 309 23.17 26.78 9.50
N TYR A 310 21.93 26.37 9.77
CA TYR A 310 21.47 26.14 11.15
C TYR A 310 22.11 24.92 11.81
N ASP A 311 22.29 23.82 11.07
CA ASP A 311 22.98 22.63 11.57
C ASP A 311 24.45 22.96 11.93
N GLN A 312 25.15 23.72 11.09
CA GLN A 312 26.52 24.18 11.36
C GLN A 312 26.63 25.09 12.59
N LEU A 313 25.65 25.96 12.82
CA LEU A 313 25.63 26.87 13.97
C LEU A 313 25.36 26.17 15.30
N LEU A 314 24.62 25.06 15.28
CA LEU A 314 24.26 24.29 16.47
C LEU A 314 25.21 23.12 16.73
N GLY A 315 25.94 22.67 15.71
CA GLY A 315 26.93 21.58 15.80
C GLY A 315 28.31 21.97 16.30
N SER A 316 28.62 23.26 16.50
CA SER A 316 29.93 23.69 17.01
C SER A 316 30.01 23.55 18.54
N THR A 317 30.57 22.45 19.03
CA THR A 317 31.03 22.31 20.43
C THR A 317 32.19 23.28 20.70
N PRO A 318 32.24 23.94 21.87
CA PRO A 318 33.35 24.82 22.25
C PRO A 318 34.50 23.99 22.82
N GLU A 319 35.45 23.55 21.98
CA GLU A 319 36.75 23.01 22.45
C GLU A 319 37.99 23.66 21.82
N ASP A 320 37.85 24.75 21.05
CA ASP A 320 39.01 25.47 20.50
C ASP A 320 39.10 26.90 21.05
N GLN A 321 39.46 27.09 22.32
CA GLN A 321 40.19 28.29 22.80
C GLN A 321 41.07 27.98 24.03
N VAL A 322 42.39 27.87 23.74
CA VAL A 322 43.60 27.97 24.60
C VAL A 322 43.94 26.79 25.51
#